data_AF-A0A5S3SLP8-F1
#
_entry.id   AF-A0A5S3SLP8-F1
#
_cell.length_a   1.000
_cell.length_b   1.000
_cell.length_c   1.000
_cell.angle_alpha   90.00
_cell.angle_beta   90.00
_cell.angle_gamma   90.00
#
_symmetry.space_group_name_H-M   'P 1'
#
loop_
_entity.id
_entity.type
_entity.pdbx_description
1 polymer ?
#
loop_
_entity_poly.entity_id
_entity_poly.type
_entity_poly.pdbx_seq_one_letter_code
_entity_poly.pdbx_strand_id
1 'polypeptide(L)'
;MYGNIEFYCSRCGELNSHEPDSNNDLSLAIDGEVEHQLEILNCTNCGNPFQVHVSKDPNSLNFDYHLNDGYKLGEEESEYQAVFKSAVFNLDQLTYHLLSENYVNNTYFNRLFYTQCIITLETYFGDALRCHVLSSDEYIKKFILTSEKLKNETYSLKLIIQKPNLLEDIVTSRLSEILYHNLGVVSKIYMNVLDIDLQKLIVNERRYFETAILIRHDCVHRSGKTKDGKAHYISRDDIQKLAISVSQLILNLHDAMQYLDVNISENIGGISF
;
A
#
# COMPACT_ATOMS: atom_id res chain seq x y z
N MET A 1 15.54 20.24 -18.81
CA MET A 1 14.21 19.65 -19.04
C MET A 1 13.56 19.67 -17.67
N TYR A 2 12.44 20.36 -17.52
CA TYR A 2 11.76 20.46 -16.22
C TYR A 2 11.29 19.05 -15.83
N GLY A 3 11.50 18.63 -14.58
CA GLY A 3 11.14 17.28 -14.14
C GLY A 3 9.62 17.11 -14.13
N ASN A 4 9.13 15.96 -14.60
CA ASN A 4 7.71 15.64 -14.56
C ASN A 4 7.27 15.27 -13.14
N ILE A 5 6.03 15.64 -12.80
CA ILE A 5 5.36 15.22 -11.58
C ILE A 5 4.65 13.90 -11.86
N GLU A 6 5.18 12.79 -11.35
CA GLU A 6 4.55 11.47 -11.48
C GLU A 6 3.99 10.99 -10.14
N PHE A 7 2.73 10.54 -10.16
CA PHE A 7 2.04 10.08 -8.95
C PHE A 7 0.88 9.14 -9.26
N TYR A 8 0.64 8.22 -8.32
CA TYR A 8 -0.55 7.38 -8.37
C TYR A 8 -1.75 8.06 -7.74
N CYS A 9 -2.90 7.94 -8.39
CA CYS A 9 -4.14 8.40 -7.86
C CYS A 9 -4.51 7.60 -6.60
N SER A 10 -4.54 8.26 -5.43
CA SER A 10 -4.95 7.64 -4.16
C SER A 10 -6.37 7.05 -4.17
N ARG A 11 -7.19 7.44 -5.15
CA ARG A 11 -8.56 6.97 -5.31
C ARG A 11 -8.73 5.77 -6.25
N CYS A 12 -7.96 5.68 -7.34
CA CYS A 12 -8.16 4.66 -8.38
C CYS A 12 -6.90 3.91 -8.81
N GLY A 13 -5.71 4.29 -8.31
CA GLY A 13 -4.44 3.65 -8.64
C GLY A 13 -3.89 3.99 -10.02
N GLU A 14 -4.53 4.88 -10.78
CA GLU A 14 -4.02 5.32 -12.09
C GLU A 14 -2.70 6.11 -11.92
N LEU A 15 -1.71 5.85 -12.79
CA LEU A 15 -0.51 6.68 -12.90
C LEU A 15 -0.84 8.00 -13.60
N ASN A 16 -0.50 9.12 -12.97
CA ASN A 16 -0.68 10.46 -13.53
C ASN A 16 0.70 11.10 -13.71
N SER A 17 0.84 11.90 -14.77
CA SER A 17 2.04 12.68 -15.06
C SER A 17 1.63 14.11 -15.36
N HIS A 18 2.34 15.09 -14.81
CA HIS A 18 2.04 16.51 -14.98
C HIS A 18 3.33 17.33 -15.12
N GLU A 19 3.36 18.21 -16.11
CA GLU A 19 4.43 19.20 -16.28
C GLU A 19 4.04 20.49 -15.56
N PRO A 20 4.86 21.00 -14.60
CA PRO A 20 4.57 22.25 -13.90
C PRO A 20 4.43 23.42 -14.87
N ASP A 21 3.42 24.27 -14.63
CA ASP A 21 3.07 25.35 -15.57
C ASP A 21 4.07 26.51 -15.46
N SER A 22 5.02 26.60 -16.40
CA SER A 22 6.14 27.56 -16.35
C SER A 22 5.79 29.00 -16.77
N ASN A 23 4.54 29.28 -17.13
CA ASN A 23 4.18 30.43 -17.99
C ASN A 23 3.32 31.54 -17.38
N ASN A 24 3.04 31.58 -16.08
CA ASN A 24 2.33 32.72 -15.49
C ASN A 24 3.20 33.50 -14.51
N ASP A 25 3.67 34.66 -14.98
CA ASP A 25 4.21 35.81 -14.22
C ASP A 25 5.17 35.49 -13.05
N LEU A 26 6.32 34.87 -13.38
CA LEU A 26 7.56 35.02 -12.61
C LEU A 26 8.08 36.46 -12.72
N SER A 27 7.34 37.40 -12.17
CA SER A 27 7.77 38.78 -12.00
C SER A 27 8.77 38.84 -10.84
N LEU A 28 10.03 38.50 -11.17
CA LEU A 28 11.27 38.86 -10.48
C LEU A 28 11.09 39.17 -8.98
N ALA A 29 10.84 38.13 -8.18
CA ALA A 29 11.04 38.24 -6.74
C ALA A 29 12.55 38.37 -6.47
N ILE A 30 12.85 39.34 -5.61
CA ILE A 30 14.17 39.83 -5.26
C ILE A 30 14.91 38.77 -4.43
N ASP A 31 16.21 38.57 -4.72
CA ASP A 31 17.22 37.81 -3.97
C ASP A 31 16.72 36.86 -2.86
N GLY A 32 16.74 35.55 -3.15
CA GLY A 32 16.99 34.50 -2.14
C GLY A 32 15.78 33.83 -1.48
N GLU A 33 14.54 34.12 -1.88
CA GLU A 33 13.36 33.43 -1.35
C GLU A 33 12.93 32.24 -2.23
N VAL A 34 12.58 31.11 -1.59
CA VAL A 34 11.99 29.93 -2.24
C VAL A 34 10.54 30.25 -2.58
N GLU A 35 10.18 30.20 -3.86
CA GLU A 35 8.83 30.51 -4.32
C GLU A 35 7.96 29.25 -4.26
N HIS A 36 6.82 29.32 -3.56
CA HIS A 36 5.89 28.21 -3.38
C HIS A 36 4.58 28.46 -4.16
N GLN A 37 4.14 27.50 -4.95
CA GLN A 37 2.89 27.52 -5.71
C GLN A 37 2.05 26.29 -5.37
N LEU A 38 0.76 26.50 -5.11
CA LEU A 38 -0.20 25.40 -4.98
C LEU A 38 -0.89 25.17 -6.33
N GLU A 39 -0.73 23.99 -6.90
CA GLU A 39 -1.45 23.52 -8.07
C GLU A 39 -2.51 22.48 -7.66
N ILE A 40 -3.63 22.45 -8.41
CA ILE A 40 -4.66 21.43 -8.26
C ILE A 40 -4.68 20.60 -9.54
N LEU A 41 -4.22 19.36 -9.44
CA LEU A 41 -4.18 18.40 -10.54
C LEU A 41 -5.37 17.45 -10.44
N ASN A 42 -5.90 16.97 -11.56
CA ASN A 42 -6.99 15.99 -11.55
C ASN A 42 -6.51 14.65 -12.11
N CYS A 43 -6.92 13.55 -11.49
CA CYS A 43 -6.66 12.21 -12.03
C CYS A 43 -7.23 12.10 -13.45
N THR A 44 -6.43 11.65 -14.40
CA THR A 44 -6.82 11.44 -15.80
C THR A 44 -7.92 10.38 -15.97
N ASN A 45 -7.98 9.41 -15.06
CA ASN A 45 -8.97 8.33 -15.08
C ASN A 45 -10.24 8.68 -14.28
N CYS A 46 -10.12 9.02 -12.99
CA CYS A 46 -11.28 9.20 -12.11
C CYS A 46 -11.63 10.65 -11.74
N GLY A 47 -10.84 11.63 -12.17
CA GLY A 47 -11.05 13.05 -11.89
C GLY A 47 -10.84 13.46 -10.43
N ASN A 48 -10.21 12.62 -9.60
CA ASN A 48 -9.90 12.99 -8.22
C ASN A 48 -8.92 14.19 -8.19
N PRO A 49 -9.20 15.26 -7.44
CA PRO A 49 -8.27 16.38 -7.32
C PRO A 49 -7.10 16.04 -6.38
N PHE A 50 -5.92 16.56 -6.69
CA PHE A 50 -4.70 16.48 -5.90
C PHE A 50 -4.15 17.87 -5.71
N GLN A 51 -3.88 18.23 -4.47
CA GLN A 51 -3.15 19.44 -4.16
C GLN A 51 -1.65 19.17 -4.23
N VAL A 52 -0.95 19.91 -5.07
CA VAL A 52 0.48 19.80 -5.30
C VAL A 52 1.13 21.13 -4.93
N HIS A 53 2.01 21.12 -3.95
CA HIS A 53 2.86 22.27 -3.64
C HIS A 53 4.12 22.15 -4.46
N VAL A 54 4.35 23.08 -5.39
CA VAL A 54 5.55 23.19 -6.21
C VAL A 54 6.41 24.31 -5.64
N SER A 55 7.70 24.06 -5.44
CA SER A 55 8.67 25.01 -4.92
C SER A 55 9.81 25.16 -5.90
N LYS A 56 10.20 26.40 -6.23
CA LYS A 56 11.34 26.68 -7.10
C LYS A 56 12.54 27.10 -6.26
N ASP A 57 13.62 26.34 -6.34
CA ASP A 57 14.88 26.75 -5.75
C ASP A 57 15.49 27.89 -6.59
N PRO A 58 15.75 29.07 -6.02
CA PRO A 58 16.35 30.18 -6.76
C PRO A 58 17.76 29.88 -7.29
N ASN A 59 18.45 28.88 -6.74
CA ASN A 59 19.82 28.49 -7.14
C ASN A 59 19.87 27.32 -8.13
N SER A 60 18.74 26.69 -8.45
CA SER A 60 18.68 25.58 -9.41
C SER A 60 17.48 25.69 -10.35
N LEU A 61 17.56 25.09 -11.54
CA LEU A 61 16.42 25.01 -12.47
C LEU A 61 15.45 23.87 -12.11
N ASN A 62 15.56 23.33 -10.89
CA ASN A 62 14.79 22.20 -10.43
C ASN A 62 13.59 22.67 -9.60
N PHE A 63 12.49 21.95 -9.74
CA PHE A 63 11.29 22.13 -8.92
C PHE A 63 11.22 21.01 -7.89
N ASP A 64 11.02 21.37 -6.62
CA ASP A 64 10.60 20.44 -5.58
C ASP A 64 9.08 20.42 -5.49
N TYR A 65 8.47 19.26 -5.31
CA TYR A 65 7.01 19.18 -5.20
C TYR A 65 6.52 18.18 -4.15
N HIS A 66 5.41 18.52 -3.51
CA HIS A 66 4.74 17.72 -2.46
C HIS A 66 3.25 17.55 -2.77
N LEU A 67 2.78 16.31 -2.88
CA LEU A 67 1.36 15.96 -3.05
C LEU A 67 0.70 15.81 -1.68
N ASN A 68 -0.42 16.51 -1.43
CA ASN A 68 -1.17 16.35 -0.17
C ASN A 68 -2.00 15.06 -0.14
N ASP A 69 -2.41 14.54 -1.30
CA ASP A 69 -3.36 13.43 -1.43
C ASP A 69 -2.83 12.26 -2.27
N GLY A 70 -1.52 12.05 -2.34
CA GLY A 70 -0.96 11.02 -3.21
C GLY A 70 0.46 10.65 -2.87
N TYR A 71 0.86 9.47 -3.32
CA TYR A 71 2.23 9.01 -3.22
C TYR A 71 2.94 9.30 -4.54
N LYS A 72 4.02 10.10 -4.48
CA LYS A 72 4.94 10.37 -5.61
C LYS A 72 5.79 9.13 -5.86
N LEU A 73 5.72 8.57 -7.06
CA LEU A 73 6.77 7.67 -7.53
C LEU A 73 7.97 8.52 -7.96
N GLY A 74 9.16 8.18 -7.50
CA GLY A 74 10.37 8.57 -8.23
C GLY A 74 10.45 7.81 -9.55
N GLU A 75 11.07 8.39 -10.59
CA GLU A 75 11.27 7.74 -11.91
C GLU A 75 11.99 6.38 -11.82
N GLU A 76 12.70 6.10 -10.71
CA GLU A 76 13.42 4.84 -10.46
C GLU A 76 12.70 3.90 -9.46
N GLU A 77 11.50 4.24 -9.00
CA GLU A 77 10.86 3.58 -7.87
C GLU A 77 9.90 2.46 -8.30
N SER A 78 10.02 1.28 -7.69
CA SER A 78 9.20 0.11 -8.04
C SER A 78 7.75 0.23 -7.55
N GLU A 79 6.82 -0.47 -8.21
CA GLU A 79 5.41 -0.56 -7.79
C GLU A 79 5.28 -0.98 -6.33
N TYR A 80 6.12 -1.92 -5.87
CA TYR A 80 6.16 -2.37 -4.49
C TYR A 80 6.55 -1.26 -3.50
N GLN A 81 7.53 -0.42 -3.83
CA GLN A 81 7.91 0.70 -2.98
C GLN A 81 6.74 1.70 -2.82
N ALA A 82 5.97 1.91 -3.89
CA ALA A 82 4.76 2.73 -3.85
C ALA A 82 3.73 2.19 -2.85
N VAL A 83 3.51 0.86 -2.86
CA VAL A 83 2.61 0.18 -1.92
C VAL A 83 3.05 0.40 -0.47
N PHE A 84 4.34 0.23 -0.18
CA PHE A 84 4.88 0.44 1.16
C PHE A 84 4.70 1.88 1.64
N LYS A 85 5.12 2.87 0.84
CA LYS A 85 5.04 4.26 1.27
C LYS A 85 3.60 4.78 1.34
N SER A 86 2.69 4.26 0.50
CA SER A 86 1.26 4.53 0.63
C SER A 86 0.71 4.03 1.98
N ALA A 87 1.09 2.82 2.40
CA ALA A 87 0.65 2.28 3.69
C ALA A 87 1.18 3.10 4.88
N VAL A 88 2.46 3.52 4.82
CA VAL A 88 3.07 4.40 5.83
C VAL A 88 2.35 5.75 5.88
N PHE A 89 2.15 6.40 4.73
CA PHE A 89 1.45 7.68 4.64
C PHE A 89 0.03 7.59 5.24
N ASN A 90 -0.72 6.54 4.93
CA ASN A 90 -2.07 6.35 5.47
C ASN A 90 -2.09 6.24 7.01
N LEU A 91 -1.09 5.58 7.60
CA LEU A 91 -0.97 5.47 9.06
C LEU A 91 -0.49 6.79 9.69
N ASP A 92 0.37 7.53 9.01
CA ASP A 92 0.83 8.85 9.46
C ASP A 92 -0.31 9.87 9.45
N GLN A 93 -1.11 9.91 8.38
CA GLN A 93 -2.30 10.77 8.31
C GLN A 93 -3.33 10.41 9.40
N LEU A 94 -3.57 9.11 9.59
CA LEU A 94 -4.43 8.62 10.66
C LEU A 94 -3.93 9.08 12.03
N THR A 95 -2.63 8.91 12.29
CA THR A 95 -1.99 9.29 13.55
C THR A 95 -2.01 10.80 13.76
N TYR A 96 -1.73 11.59 12.73
CA TYR A 96 -1.81 13.05 12.75
C TYR A 96 -3.21 13.53 13.18
N HIS A 97 -4.26 13.03 12.54
CA HIS A 97 -5.63 13.38 12.90
C HIS A 97 -6.04 12.86 14.29
N LEU A 98 -5.58 11.66 14.65
CA LEU A 98 -5.80 11.09 15.97
C LEU A 98 -5.15 11.96 17.05
N LEU A 99 -3.96 12.53 16.82
CA LEU A 99 -3.20 13.33 17.77
C LEU A 99 -3.59 14.82 17.79
N SER A 100 -4.33 15.30 16.80
CA SER A 100 -4.78 16.69 16.71
C SER A 100 -5.59 17.16 17.93
N GLU A 101 -5.48 18.45 18.28
CA GLU A 101 -6.27 19.07 19.36
C GLU A 101 -7.78 19.07 19.06
N ASN A 102 -8.13 19.05 17.77
CA ASN A 102 -9.51 18.99 17.29
C ASN A 102 -10.08 17.57 17.23
N TYR A 103 -9.36 16.57 17.75
CA TYR A 103 -9.81 15.19 17.75
C TYR A 103 -11.14 15.01 18.49
N VAL A 104 -12.16 14.55 17.77
CA VAL A 104 -13.47 14.25 18.36
C VAL A 104 -13.47 12.82 18.91
N ASN A 105 -13.23 12.69 20.21
CA ASN A 105 -13.22 11.41 20.90
C ASN A 105 -14.64 10.87 21.13
N ASN A 106 -15.22 10.20 20.11
CA ASN A 106 -16.51 9.54 20.22
C ASN A 106 -16.49 8.14 19.59
N THR A 107 -17.46 7.31 19.96
CA THR A 107 -17.52 5.91 19.52
C THR A 107 -17.56 5.75 17.99
N TYR A 108 -18.13 6.68 17.25
CA TYR A 108 -18.19 6.60 15.79
C TYR A 108 -16.81 6.79 15.17
N PHE A 109 -16.15 7.91 15.46
CA PHE A 109 -14.81 8.18 14.93
C PHE A 109 -13.78 7.19 15.45
N ASN A 110 -13.85 6.80 16.72
CA ASN A 110 -12.92 5.81 17.29
C ASN A 110 -13.00 4.47 16.53
N ARG A 111 -14.21 4.00 16.19
CA ARG A 111 -14.39 2.79 15.37
C ARG A 111 -13.87 2.99 13.95
N LEU A 112 -14.06 4.17 13.36
CA LEU A 112 -13.59 4.49 12.01
C LEU A 112 -12.06 4.41 11.94
N PHE A 113 -11.36 5.13 12.82
CA PHE A 113 -9.90 5.09 12.88
C PHE A 113 -9.36 3.69 13.20
N TYR A 114 -9.95 2.99 14.18
CA TYR A 114 -9.56 1.62 14.51
C TYR A 114 -9.69 0.67 13.30
N THR A 115 -10.81 0.78 12.58
CA THR A 115 -11.07 -0.01 11.37
C THR A 115 -10.05 0.32 10.29
N GLN A 116 -9.72 1.60 10.13
CA GLN A 116 -8.78 2.04 9.10
C GLN A 116 -7.36 1.53 9.34
N CYS A 117 -6.88 1.44 10.60
CA CYS A 117 -5.59 0.82 10.89
C CYS A 117 -5.49 -0.62 10.35
N ILE A 118 -6.52 -1.43 10.57
CA ILE A 118 -6.56 -2.82 10.09
C ILE A 118 -6.77 -2.89 8.58
N ILE A 119 -7.58 -2.01 7.99
CA ILE A 119 -7.73 -1.93 6.52
C ILE A 119 -6.38 -1.64 5.87
N THR A 120 -5.61 -0.67 6.38
CA THR A 120 -4.28 -0.38 5.84
C THR A 120 -3.35 -1.60 5.90
N LEU A 121 -3.38 -2.37 6.98
CA LEU A 121 -2.61 -3.61 7.09
C LEU A 121 -3.06 -4.67 6.06
N GLU A 122 -4.37 -4.89 5.93
CA GLU A 122 -4.94 -5.85 4.99
C GLU A 122 -4.61 -5.50 3.54
N THR A 123 -4.75 -4.23 3.18
CA THR A 123 -4.39 -3.71 1.85
C THR A 123 -2.90 -3.89 1.60
N TYR A 124 -2.04 -3.54 2.56
CA TYR A 124 -0.60 -3.73 2.42
C TYR A 124 -0.22 -5.21 2.21
N PHE A 125 -0.82 -6.14 2.98
CA PHE A 125 -0.62 -7.58 2.74
C PHE A 125 -1.05 -8.03 1.35
N GLY A 126 -2.14 -7.48 0.82
CA GLY A 126 -2.63 -7.82 -0.50
C GLY A 126 -1.75 -7.31 -1.61
N ASP A 127 -1.50 -6.01 -1.59
CA ASP A 127 -0.79 -5.32 -2.67
C ASP A 127 0.68 -5.71 -2.68
N ALA A 128 1.34 -5.83 -1.52
CA ALA A 128 2.74 -6.24 -1.44
C ALA A 128 2.95 -7.67 -1.95
N LEU A 129 2.05 -8.60 -1.57
CA LEU A 129 2.06 -9.97 -2.08
C LEU A 129 1.83 -9.97 -3.60
N ARG A 130 0.87 -9.20 -4.09
CA ARG A 130 0.57 -9.11 -5.52
C ARG A 130 1.78 -8.63 -6.32
N CYS A 131 2.41 -7.52 -5.92
CA CYS A 131 3.58 -6.99 -6.60
C CYS A 131 4.70 -8.03 -6.73
N HIS A 132 4.98 -8.77 -5.65
CA HIS A 132 6.04 -9.80 -5.68
C HIS A 132 5.63 -11.06 -6.45
N VAL A 133 4.37 -11.51 -6.33
CA VAL A 133 3.92 -12.70 -7.05
C VAL A 133 3.93 -12.49 -8.55
N LEU A 134 3.55 -11.29 -9.01
CA LEU A 134 3.48 -10.95 -10.43
C LEU A 134 4.80 -10.42 -11.00
N SER A 135 5.84 -10.24 -10.17
CA SER A 135 7.15 -9.76 -10.66
C SER A 135 7.94 -10.82 -11.43
N SER A 136 7.60 -12.10 -11.30
CA SER A 136 8.28 -13.18 -12.03
C SER A 136 7.40 -14.41 -12.28
N ASP A 137 7.67 -15.09 -13.40
CA ASP A 137 7.07 -16.39 -13.74
C ASP A 137 7.32 -17.46 -12.67
N GLU A 138 8.43 -17.37 -11.94
CA GLU A 138 8.76 -18.32 -10.87
C GLU A 138 7.78 -18.18 -9.71
N TYR A 139 7.50 -16.96 -9.26
CA TYR A 139 6.55 -16.73 -8.18
C TYR A 139 5.10 -17.04 -8.61
N ILE A 140 4.73 -16.75 -9.86
CA ILE A 140 3.44 -17.18 -10.43
C ILE A 140 3.31 -18.71 -10.34
N LYS A 141 4.33 -19.47 -10.78
CA LYS A 141 4.33 -20.94 -10.71
C LYS A 141 4.24 -21.41 -9.26
N LYS A 142 5.04 -20.84 -8.35
CA LYS A 142 5.06 -21.22 -6.93
C LYS A 142 3.70 -20.96 -6.27
N PHE A 143 3.04 -19.84 -6.59
CA PHE A 143 1.69 -19.55 -6.14
C PHE A 143 0.66 -20.57 -6.66
N ILE A 144 0.71 -20.93 -7.95
CA ILE A 144 -0.20 -21.93 -8.54
C ILE A 144 -0.02 -23.30 -7.86
N LEU A 145 1.23 -23.76 -7.73
CA LEU A 145 1.54 -25.10 -7.21
C LEU A 145 1.17 -25.25 -5.72
N THR A 146 1.22 -24.16 -4.96
CA THR A 146 0.91 -24.17 -3.52
C THR A 146 -0.53 -23.80 -3.20
N SER A 147 -1.28 -23.28 -4.17
CA SER A 147 -2.71 -22.98 -4.05
C SER A 147 -3.56 -24.24 -4.23
N GLU A 148 -4.28 -24.65 -3.20
CA GLU A 148 -5.21 -25.80 -3.27
C GLU A 148 -6.29 -25.63 -4.34
N LYS A 149 -6.71 -24.38 -4.61
CA LYS A 149 -7.70 -24.10 -5.66
C LYS A 149 -7.12 -24.27 -7.06
N LEU A 150 -5.86 -23.86 -7.28
CA LEU A 150 -5.29 -23.76 -8.63
C LEU A 150 -4.51 -25.01 -9.05
N LYS A 151 -3.83 -25.69 -8.13
CA LYS A 151 -2.88 -26.78 -8.46
C LYS A 151 -3.47 -27.94 -9.27
N ASN A 152 -4.80 -28.11 -9.23
CA ASN A 152 -5.52 -29.19 -9.89
C ASN A 152 -6.42 -28.69 -11.04
N GLU A 153 -6.37 -27.40 -11.39
CA GLU A 153 -7.15 -26.88 -12.51
C GLU A 153 -6.59 -27.34 -13.86
N THR A 154 -7.48 -27.54 -14.83
CA THR A 154 -7.12 -28.02 -16.18
C THR A 154 -7.60 -27.05 -17.25
N TYR A 155 -6.74 -26.79 -18.24
CA TYR A 155 -7.00 -25.86 -19.32
C TYR A 155 -6.73 -26.52 -20.68
N SER A 156 -7.51 -26.15 -21.71
CA SER A 156 -7.30 -26.67 -23.08
C SER A 156 -6.14 -25.96 -23.79
N LEU A 157 -5.43 -26.66 -24.67
CA LEU A 157 -4.36 -26.07 -25.48
C LEU A 157 -4.85 -24.87 -26.33
N LYS A 158 -6.09 -24.93 -26.83
CA LYS A 158 -6.70 -23.81 -27.58
C LYS A 158 -6.78 -22.54 -26.74
N LEU A 159 -7.20 -22.67 -25.47
CA LEU A 159 -7.31 -21.52 -24.56
C LEU A 159 -5.94 -20.93 -24.23
N ILE A 160 -4.94 -21.79 -24.01
CA ILE A 160 -3.55 -21.36 -23.74
C ILE A 160 -3.00 -20.55 -24.92
N ILE A 161 -3.24 -20.99 -26.16
CA ILE A 161 -2.80 -20.24 -27.37
C ILE A 161 -3.54 -18.90 -27.51
N GLN A 162 -4.82 -18.84 -27.13
CA GLN A 162 -5.65 -17.63 -27.27
C GLN A 162 -5.40 -16.58 -26.17
N LYS A 163 -4.80 -16.97 -25.05
CA LYS A 163 -4.54 -16.09 -23.89
C LYS A 163 -3.07 -16.17 -23.46
N PRO A 164 -2.18 -15.35 -24.02
CA PRO A 164 -0.75 -15.40 -23.69
C PRO A 164 -0.45 -15.14 -22.20
N ASN A 165 -1.27 -14.33 -21.52
CA ASN A 165 -1.11 -14.00 -20.09
C ASN A 165 -2.07 -14.81 -19.19
N LEU A 166 -2.56 -15.97 -19.64
CA LEU A 166 -3.57 -16.76 -18.94
C LEU A 166 -3.21 -17.03 -17.47
N LEU A 167 -1.95 -17.37 -17.19
CA LEU A 167 -1.50 -17.69 -15.84
C LEU A 167 -1.51 -16.45 -14.93
N GLU A 168 -1.05 -15.32 -15.43
CA GLU A 168 -1.05 -14.04 -14.71
C GLU A 168 -2.49 -13.59 -14.41
N ASP A 169 -3.40 -13.71 -15.37
CA ASP A 169 -4.83 -13.41 -15.20
C ASP A 169 -5.46 -14.27 -14.09
N ILE A 170 -5.19 -15.58 -14.10
CA ILE A 170 -5.70 -16.53 -13.10
C ILE A 170 -5.15 -16.20 -11.72
N VAL A 171 -3.84 -15.97 -11.61
CA VAL A 171 -3.19 -15.65 -10.34
C VAL A 171 -3.67 -14.32 -9.81
N THR A 172 -3.77 -13.28 -10.65
CA THR A 172 -4.32 -11.98 -10.29
C THR A 172 -5.74 -12.12 -9.76
N SER A 173 -6.62 -12.83 -10.48
CA SER A 173 -7.99 -13.08 -10.03
C SER A 173 -8.02 -13.81 -8.70
N ARG A 174 -7.12 -14.79 -8.50
CA ARG A 174 -7.07 -15.57 -7.25
C ARG A 174 -6.56 -14.75 -6.07
N LEU A 175 -5.58 -13.87 -6.28
CA LEU A 175 -5.06 -12.96 -5.26
C LEU A 175 -6.19 -12.03 -4.75
N SER A 176 -7.00 -11.47 -5.65
CA SER A 176 -8.12 -10.60 -5.29
C SER A 176 -9.23 -11.26 -4.45
N GLU A 177 -9.30 -12.60 -4.44
CA GLU A 177 -10.27 -13.35 -3.61
C GLU A 177 -9.77 -13.67 -2.20
N ILE A 178 -8.51 -13.37 -1.88
CA ILE A 178 -7.94 -13.72 -0.58
C ILE A 178 -8.53 -12.82 0.51
N LEU A 179 -8.94 -13.44 1.61
CA LEU A 179 -9.34 -12.72 2.82
C LEU A 179 -8.09 -12.37 3.63
N TYR A 180 -7.51 -11.19 3.37
CA TYR A 180 -6.25 -10.76 3.98
C TYR A 180 -6.32 -10.52 5.50
N HIS A 181 -7.51 -10.40 6.06
CA HIS A 181 -7.71 -10.42 7.52
C HIS A 181 -7.54 -11.81 8.14
N ASN A 182 -7.48 -12.89 7.36
CA ASN A 182 -7.21 -14.21 7.87
C ASN A 182 -5.70 -14.45 7.94
N LEU A 183 -5.07 -14.08 9.07
CA LEU A 183 -3.64 -14.22 9.28
C LEU A 183 -3.14 -15.65 9.04
N GLY A 184 -3.91 -16.68 9.37
CA GLY A 184 -3.52 -18.06 9.12
C GLY A 184 -3.42 -18.39 7.63
N VAL A 185 -4.28 -17.82 6.79
CA VAL A 185 -4.20 -17.96 5.33
C VAL A 185 -3.04 -17.12 4.78
N VAL A 186 -2.94 -15.86 5.18
CA VAL A 186 -1.89 -14.94 4.72
C VAL A 186 -0.51 -15.50 5.07
N SER A 187 -0.27 -15.92 6.31
CA SER A 187 1.01 -16.49 6.73
C SER A 187 1.40 -17.73 5.92
N LYS A 188 0.44 -18.60 5.58
CA LYS A 188 0.72 -19.77 4.75
C LYS A 188 1.14 -19.38 3.33
N ILE A 189 0.48 -18.38 2.74
CA ILE A 189 0.80 -17.95 1.38
C ILE A 189 2.16 -17.26 1.35
N TYR A 190 2.43 -16.34 2.28
CA TYR A 190 3.73 -15.68 2.38
C TYR A 190 4.87 -16.67 2.57
N MET A 191 4.70 -17.69 3.43
CA MET A 191 5.70 -18.75 3.59
C MET A 191 5.84 -19.58 2.30
N ASN A 192 4.74 -20.08 1.76
CA ASN A 192 4.79 -21.04 0.66
C ASN A 192 5.19 -20.43 -0.68
N VAL A 193 5.09 -19.10 -0.83
CA VAL A 193 5.36 -18.41 -2.11
C VAL A 193 6.60 -17.53 -1.99
N LEU A 194 6.73 -16.76 -0.92
CA LEU A 194 7.83 -15.80 -0.74
C LEU A 194 8.89 -16.27 0.27
N ASP A 195 8.72 -17.44 0.88
CA ASP A 195 9.59 -17.96 1.96
C ASP A 195 9.69 -17.00 3.17
N ILE A 196 8.69 -16.15 3.36
CA ILE A 196 8.59 -15.23 4.49
C ILE A 196 7.72 -15.84 5.59
N ASP A 197 8.33 -16.10 6.75
CA ASP A 197 7.62 -16.56 7.95
C ASP A 197 6.93 -15.40 8.69
N LEU A 198 5.74 -15.04 8.21
CA LEU A 198 4.91 -14.02 8.86
C LEU A 198 4.55 -14.41 10.31
N GLN A 199 4.48 -15.69 10.66
CA GLN A 199 4.18 -16.11 12.04
C GLN A 199 5.31 -15.76 13.00
N LYS A 200 6.56 -15.85 12.54
CA LYS A 200 7.73 -15.41 13.29
C LYS A 200 7.73 -13.90 13.50
N LEU A 201 7.35 -13.12 12.49
CA LEU A 201 7.28 -11.65 12.58
C LEU A 201 6.26 -11.19 13.63
N ILE A 202 5.13 -11.89 13.75
CA ILE A 202 4.05 -11.52 14.69
C ILE A 202 4.04 -12.37 15.97
N VAL A 203 5.05 -13.18 16.24
CA VAL A 203 4.97 -14.23 17.30
C VAL A 203 4.55 -13.67 18.67
N ASN A 204 5.04 -12.48 19.02
CA ASN A 204 4.75 -11.82 20.29
C ASN A 204 3.41 -11.07 20.29
N GLU A 205 2.90 -10.70 19.12
CA GLU A 205 1.72 -9.84 18.94
C GLU A 205 0.55 -10.59 18.28
N ARG A 206 0.69 -11.87 17.97
CA ARG A 206 -0.29 -12.64 17.18
C ARG A 206 -1.69 -12.55 17.78
N ARG A 207 -1.82 -12.79 19.08
CA ARG A 207 -3.10 -12.72 19.79
C ARG A 207 -3.69 -11.31 19.77
N TYR A 208 -2.83 -10.29 19.82
CA TYR A 208 -3.25 -8.90 19.74
C TYR A 208 -3.85 -8.59 18.36
N PHE A 209 -3.18 -8.95 17.27
CA PHE A 209 -3.71 -8.77 15.92
C PHE A 209 -4.97 -9.60 15.65
N GLU A 210 -5.03 -10.86 16.10
CA GLU A 210 -6.24 -11.69 15.97
C GLU A 210 -7.44 -11.03 16.69
N THR A 211 -7.20 -10.44 17.86
CA THR A 211 -8.24 -9.70 18.59
C THR A 211 -8.62 -8.42 17.85
N ALA A 212 -7.64 -7.68 17.32
CA ALA A 212 -7.90 -6.43 16.62
C ALA A 212 -8.68 -6.63 15.31
N ILE A 213 -8.35 -7.68 14.56
CA ILE A 213 -9.09 -8.10 13.36
C ILE A 213 -10.54 -8.48 13.71
N LEU A 214 -10.75 -9.17 14.83
CA LEU A 214 -12.10 -9.50 15.30
C LEU A 214 -12.90 -8.24 15.67
N ILE A 215 -12.28 -7.28 16.36
CA ILE A 215 -12.91 -5.99 16.68
C ILE A 215 -13.24 -5.23 15.39
N ARG A 216 -12.33 -5.19 14.41
CA ARG A 216 -12.59 -4.59 13.08
C ARG A 216 -13.76 -5.27 12.37
N HIS A 217 -13.84 -6.60 12.40
CA HIS A 217 -14.98 -7.33 11.85
C HIS A 217 -16.29 -6.90 12.52
N ASP A 218 -16.31 -6.79 13.85
CA ASP A 218 -17.47 -6.32 14.60
C ASP A 218 -17.81 -4.85 14.29
N CYS A 219 -16.83 -3.97 14.15
CA CYS A 219 -17.00 -2.58 13.73
C CYS A 219 -17.75 -2.48 12.39
N VAL A 220 -17.33 -3.26 11.40
CA VAL A 220 -17.90 -3.21 10.04
C VAL A 220 -19.24 -3.95 9.95
N HIS A 221 -19.34 -5.16 10.48
CA HIS A 221 -20.52 -6.02 10.23
C HIS A 221 -21.55 -6.00 11.35
N ARG A 222 -21.22 -5.46 12.53
CA ARG A 222 -22.09 -5.45 13.71
C ARG A 222 -22.16 -4.08 14.37
N SER A 223 -21.76 -3.03 13.65
CA SER A 223 -21.70 -1.66 14.15
C SER A 223 -20.94 -1.54 15.48
N GLY A 224 -19.82 -2.25 15.62
CA GLY A 224 -18.97 -2.26 16.81
C GLY A 224 -19.51 -3.07 17.97
N LYS A 225 -20.39 -4.04 17.72
CA LYS A 225 -20.92 -4.94 18.74
C LYS A 225 -20.44 -6.38 18.51
N THR A 226 -20.23 -7.12 19.58
CA THR A 226 -19.97 -8.56 19.50
C THR A 226 -21.20 -9.31 18.97
N LYS A 227 -21.03 -10.62 18.70
CA LYS A 227 -22.15 -11.51 18.34
C LYS A 227 -23.29 -11.50 19.37
N ASP A 228 -22.96 -11.31 20.64
CA ASP A 228 -23.92 -11.26 21.75
C ASP A 228 -24.52 -9.85 21.96
N GLY A 229 -24.20 -8.89 21.09
CA GLY A 229 -24.74 -7.52 21.13
C GLY A 229 -24.00 -6.57 22.08
N LYS A 230 -22.92 -6.99 22.74
CA LYS A 230 -22.11 -6.12 23.61
C LYS A 230 -21.27 -5.16 22.78
N ALA A 231 -21.34 -3.87 23.05
CA ALA A 231 -20.52 -2.88 22.37
C ALA A 231 -19.03 -2.98 22.76
N HIS A 232 -18.15 -2.85 21.77
CA HIS A 232 -16.73 -2.61 21.99
C HIS A 232 -16.52 -1.18 22.47
N TYR A 233 -15.73 -1.03 23.53
CA TYR A 233 -15.19 0.27 23.93
C TYR A 233 -13.81 0.42 23.33
N ILE A 234 -13.65 1.39 22.44
CA ILE A 234 -12.39 1.70 21.76
C ILE A 234 -12.01 3.12 22.16
N SER A 235 -10.90 3.27 22.86
CA SER A 235 -10.35 4.57 23.24
C SER A 235 -9.37 5.10 22.18
N ARG A 236 -9.02 6.39 22.29
CA ARG A 236 -7.94 7.01 21.50
C ARG A 236 -6.62 6.24 21.65
N ASP A 237 -6.30 5.83 22.87
CA ASP A 237 -5.07 5.09 23.18
C ASP A 237 -5.05 3.70 22.54
N ASP A 238 -6.21 3.03 22.44
CA ASP A 238 -6.30 1.73 21.78
C ASP A 238 -5.99 1.86 20.28
N ILE A 239 -6.46 2.93 19.65
CA ILE A 239 -6.20 3.24 18.24
C ILE A 239 -4.72 3.59 18.05
N GLN A 240 -4.15 4.41 18.93
CA GLN A 240 -2.74 4.80 18.83
C GLN A 240 -1.81 3.58 18.97
N LYS A 241 -2.09 2.70 19.95
CA LYS A 241 -1.35 1.44 20.10
C LYS A 241 -1.47 0.57 18.86
N LEU A 242 -2.67 0.48 18.29
CA LEU A 242 -2.90 -0.32 17.08
C LEU A 242 -2.15 0.26 15.88
N ALA A 243 -2.20 1.58 15.67
CA ALA A 243 -1.46 2.24 14.60
C ALA A 243 0.05 1.95 14.71
N ILE A 244 0.62 2.05 15.92
CA ILE A 244 2.04 1.74 16.17
C ILE A 244 2.36 0.28 15.84
N SER A 245 1.58 -0.68 16.36
CA SER A 245 1.81 -2.11 16.08
C SER A 245 1.66 -2.43 14.59
N VAL A 246 0.67 -1.83 13.90
CA VAL A 246 0.50 -2.00 12.45
C VAL A 246 1.70 -1.42 11.69
N SER A 247 2.13 -0.20 11.99
CA SER A 247 3.30 0.41 11.37
C SER A 247 4.55 -0.46 11.56
N GLN A 248 4.78 -0.98 12.77
CA GLN A 248 5.92 -1.83 13.04
C GLN A 248 5.86 -3.15 12.25
N LEU A 249 4.68 -3.76 12.12
CA LEU A 249 4.52 -4.98 11.33
C LEU A 249 4.76 -4.72 9.83
N ILE A 250 4.24 -3.60 9.31
CA ILE A 250 4.49 -3.19 7.93
C ILE A 250 5.98 -2.98 7.69
N LEU A 251 6.68 -2.29 8.59
CA LEU A 251 8.14 -2.10 8.52
C LEU A 251 8.89 -3.42 8.54
N ASN A 252 8.60 -4.30 9.50
CA ASN A 252 9.27 -5.60 9.62
C ASN A 252 9.05 -6.49 8.38
N LEU A 253 7.83 -6.47 7.83
CA LEU A 253 7.52 -7.20 6.61
C LEU A 253 8.21 -6.57 5.40
N HIS A 254 8.26 -5.24 5.33
CA HIS A 254 8.95 -4.52 4.28
C HIS A 254 10.43 -4.87 4.23
N ASP A 255 11.10 -4.86 5.39
CA ASP A 255 12.50 -5.27 5.53
C ASP A 255 12.69 -6.71 5.03
N ALA A 256 11.83 -7.64 5.45
CA ALA A 256 11.88 -9.03 5.01
C ALA A 256 11.71 -9.19 3.49
N MET A 257 10.87 -8.36 2.87
CA MET A 257 10.63 -8.36 1.43
C MET A 257 11.81 -7.75 0.64
N GLN A 258 12.44 -6.67 1.12
CA GLN A 258 13.62 -6.10 0.45
C GLN A 258 14.79 -7.10 0.34
N TYR A 259 14.96 -7.99 1.32
CA TYR A 259 15.96 -9.06 1.23
C TYR A 259 15.71 -10.04 0.07
N LEU A 260 14.46 -10.20 -0.42
CA LEU A 260 14.17 -11.03 -1.58
C LEU A 260 14.72 -10.40 -2.87
N ASP A 261 14.52 -9.09 -3.05
CA ASP A 261 14.94 -8.37 -4.26
C ASP A 261 16.47 -8.34 -4.42
N VAL A 262 17.21 -8.25 -3.32
CA VAL A 262 18.68 -8.34 -3.32
C VAL A 262 19.15 -9.73 -3.77
N ASN A 263 18.52 -10.80 -3.30
CA ASN A 263 18.92 -12.17 -3.68
C ASN A 263 18.55 -12.53 -5.13
N ILE A 264 17.52 -11.88 -5.71
CA ILE A 264 17.15 -12.05 -7.11
C ILE A 264 18.17 -11.35 -8.02
N SER A 265 18.57 -10.12 -7.68
CA SER A 265 19.57 -9.37 -8.46
C SER A 265 20.95 -10.03 -8.46
N GLU A 266 21.38 -10.62 -7.34
CA GLU A 266 22.64 -11.39 -7.25
C GLU A 266 22.61 -12.69 -8.10
N ASN A 267 21.46 -13.38 -8.17
CA ASN A 267 21.33 -14.60 -8.97
C ASN A 267 21.29 -14.33 -10.48
N ILE A 268 20.77 -13.18 -10.93
CA ILE A 268 20.76 -12.80 -12.35
C ILE A 268 22.17 -12.38 -12.81
N GLY A 269 22.96 -11.74 -11.94
CA GLY A 269 24.36 -11.38 -12.23
C GLY A 269 25.31 -12.58 -12.40
N GLY A 270 24.90 -13.79 -11.98
CA GLY A 270 25.65 -15.03 -12.11
C GLY A 270 25.41 -15.81 -13.40
N ILE A 271 24.44 -15.41 -14.24
CA ILE A 271 24.18 -16.05 -15.54
C ILE A 271 24.81 -15.19 -16.64
N SER A 272 26.12 -15.31 -16.79
CA SER A 272 26.80 -14.92 -18.02
C SER A 272 26.54 -15.99 -19.09
N PHE A 273 25.95 -15.60 -20.22
CA PHE A 273 25.96 -16.41 -21.45
C PHE A 273 27.39 -16.72 -21.93
#